data_AF-A0A0B1RW50-F1
#
_entry.id   AF-A0A0B1RW50-F1
#
_cell.length_a   1.000
_cell.length_b   1.000
_cell.length_c   1.000
_cell.angle_alpha   90.00
_cell.angle_beta   90.00
_cell.angle_gamma   90.00
#
_symmetry.space_group_name_H-M   'P 1'
#
loop_
_entity.id
_entity.type
_entity.pdbx_description
1 polymer ?
#
loop_
_entity_poly.entity_id
_entity_poly.type
_entity_poly.pdbx_seq_one_letter_code
_entity_poly.pdbx_strand_id
1 'polypeptide(L)'
;MKEKISRNVKLGIPLDTVVADIDYMDRYKDFTTGKKWSGLEEYVKELHKQGMKAIFIIDAGVQADSDSFERGLNAGAQFIEWERYDQVPHYIQDLYPLAKNTKIMLAVVWPDGHVAFS
;
A
#
# COMPACT_ATOMS: atom_id res chain seq x y z
N MET A 1 15.98 0.67 -7.59
CA MET A 1 16.35 1.64 -6.53
C MET A 1 17.84 1.61 -6.21
N LYS A 2 18.37 0.49 -5.65
CA LYS A 2 19.77 0.36 -5.20
C LYS A 2 20.84 0.85 -6.18
N GLU A 3 20.76 0.40 -7.44
CA GLU A 3 21.74 0.74 -8.48
C GLU A 3 21.82 2.25 -8.77
N LYS A 4 20.66 2.91 -8.88
CA LYS A 4 20.56 4.35 -9.16
C LYS A 4 21.21 5.17 -8.03
N ILE A 5 20.95 4.79 -6.79
CA ILE A 5 21.51 5.46 -5.60
C ILE A 5 23.01 5.23 -5.52
N SER A 6 23.46 3.98 -5.64
CA SER A 6 24.90 3.65 -5.59
C SER A 6 25.70 4.39 -6.66
N ARG A 7 25.15 4.53 -7.87
CA ARG A 7 25.76 5.33 -8.94
C ARG A 7 25.90 6.80 -8.53
N ASN A 8 24.85 7.44 -8.01
CA ASN A 8 24.90 8.85 -7.64
C ASN A 8 25.90 9.10 -6.49
N VAL A 9 25.91 8.23 -5.49
CA VAL A 9 26.87 8.29 -4.38
C VAL A 9 28.32 8.16 -4.89
N LYS A 10 28.59 7.22 -5.81
CA LYS A 10 29.93 7.05 -6.41
C LYS A 10 30.40 8.26 -7.22
N LEU A 11 29.46 9.00 -7.81
CA LEU A 11 29.76 10.23 -8.56
C LEU A 11 29.91 11.46 -7.66
N GLY A 12 29.78 11.31 -6.34
CA GLY A 12 29.85 12.42 -5.38
C GLY A 12 28.65 13.37 -5.48
N ILE A 13 27.53 12.93 -6.07
CA ILE A 13 26.30 13.72 -6.15
C ILE A 13 25.64 13.69 -4.77
N PRO A 14 25.39 14.86 -4.13
CA PRO A 14 24.68 14.92 -2.86
C PRO A 14 23.29 14.28 -2.96
N LEU A 15 22.95 13.43 -1.99
CA LEU A 15 21.67 12.75 -1.91
C LEU A 15 21.27 12.57 -0.45
N ASP A 16 20.21 13.24 -0.02
CA ASP A 16 19.74 13.18 1.37
C ASP A 16 18.57 12.22 1.57
N THR A 17 17.74 12.03 0.54
CA THR A 17 16.49 11.27 0.66
C THR A 17 16.24 10.42 -0.56
N VAL A 18 15.74 9.20 -0.31
CA VAL A 18 15.29 8.28 -1.34
C VAL A 18 13.81 8.06 -1.19
N VAL A 19 13.07 8.17 -2.30
CA VAL A 19 11.64 7.90 -2.36
C VAL A 19 11.41 6.56 -3.04
N ALA A 20 10.66 5.68 -2.39
CA ALA A 20 10.18 4.43 -2.97
C ALA A 20 8.71 4.59 -3.37
N ASP A 21 8.46 4.41 -4.67
CA ASP A 21 7.12 4.43 -5.28
C ASP A 21 6.42 3.07 -5.10
N ILE A 22 5.16 2.94 -5.53
CA ILE A 22 4.25 1.80 -5.30
C ILE A 22 4.83 0.42 -5.67
N ASP A 23 5.84 0.38 -6.53
CA ASP A 23 6.53 -0.84 -6.96
C ASP A 23 7.10 -1.67 -5.79
N TYR A 24 7.37 -1.06 -4.63
CA TYR A 24 7.89 -1.78 -3.47
C TYR A 24 6.86 -2.72 -2.84
N MET A 25 5.57 -2.47 -3.07
CA MET A 25 4.47 -3.22 -2.49
C MET A 25 4.25 -4.57 -3.19
N ASP A 26 3.67 -5.54 -2.48
CA ASP A 26 3.23 -6.79 -3.09
C ASP A 26 1.96 -6.53 -3.89
N ARG A 27 2.08 -6.53 -5.23
CA ARG A 27 0.96 -6.29 -6.16
C ARG A 27 0.18 -5.02 -5.79
N TYR A 28 0.91 -3.95 -5.46
CA TYR A 28 0.40 -2.62 -5.11
C TYR A 28 -0.49 -2.55 -3.85
N LYS A 29 -0.53 -3.60 -3.01
CA LYS A 29 -1.28 -3.57 -1.76
C LYS A 29 -0.54 -2.76 -0.70
N ASP A 30 -1.20 -1.76 -0.13
CA ASP A 30 -0.64 -0.98 0.98
C ASP A 30 -0.18 -1.85 2.15
N PHE A 31 0.89 -1.39 2.80
CA PHE A 31 1.51 -2.03 3.96
C PHE A 31 2.10 -3.43 3.69
N THR A 32 2.47 -3.71 2.44
CA THR A 32 3.16 -4.95 2.06
C THR A 32 4.51 -4.68 1.40
N THR A 33 5.35 -5.71 1.32
CA THR A 33 6.62 -5.66 0.55
C THR A 33 6.62 -6.78 -0.47
N GLY A 34 6.78 -6.43 -1.74
CA GLY A 34 6.81 -7.39 -2.84
C GLY A 34 8.09 -8.24 -2.85
N LYS A 35 8.02 -9.45 -3.40
CA LYS A 35 9.16 -10.39 -3.44
C LYS A 35 10.41 -9.81 -4.10
N LYS A 36 10.26 -8.97 -5.14
CA LYS A 36 11.38 -8.29 -5.82
C LYS A 36 12.11 -7.28 -4.92
N TRP A 37 11.48 -6.92 -3.81
CA TRP A 37 11.97 -5.98 -2.80
C TRP A 37 12.34 -6.70 -1.49
N SER A 38 12.53 -8.02 -1.53
CA SER A 38 13.16 -8.76 -0.43
C SER A 38 14.51 -8.13 -0.11
N GLY A 39 14.72 -7.71 1.14
CA GLY A 39 15.93 -6.98 1.54
C GLY A 39 15.80 -5.45 1.50
N LEU A 40 14.58 -4.92 1.40
CA LEU A 40 14.31 -3.49 1.50
C LEU A 40 14.61 -2.95 2.92
N GLU A 41 14.25 -3.69 3.96
CA GLU A 41 14.50 -3.28 5.35
C GLU A 41 16.00 -3.11 5.64
N GLU A 42 16.81 -4.10 5.28
CA GLU A 42 18.27 -4.04 5.44
C GLU A 42 18.87 -2.89 4.62
N TYR A 43 18.31 -2.63 3.43
CA TYR A 43 18.78 -1.53 2.61
C TYR A 43 18.45 -0.17 3.21
N VAL A 44 17.26 0.02 3.78
CA VAL A 44 16.89 1.24 4.51
C VAL A 44 17.82 1.46 5.70
N LYS A 45 18.14 0.40 6.47
CA LYS A 45 19.12 0.48 7.56
C LYS A 45 20.49 0.96 7.07
N GLU A 46 20.92 0.49 5.91
CA GLU A 46 22.18 0.93 5.30
C GLU A 46 22.14 2.40 4.85
N LEU A 47 21.04 2.84 4.24
CA LEU A 47 20.83 4.24 3.88
C LEU A 47 20.90 5.15 5.13
N HIS A 48 20.25 4.74 6.22
CA HIS A 48 20.27 5.49 7.48
C HIS A 48 21.67 5.59 8.09
N LYS A 49 22.50 4.54 8.00
CA LYS A 49 23.91 4.58 8.45
C LYS A 49 24.76 5.59 7.66
N GLN A 50 24.38 5.83 6.40
CA GLN A 50 25.03 6.81 5.52
C GLN A 50 24.43 8.23 5.68
N GLY A 51 23.53 8.44 6.65
CA GLY A 51 22.89 9.74 6.90
C GLY A 51 21.73 10.07 5.97
N MET A 52 21.34 9.15 5.07
CA MET A 52 20.19 9.33 4.19
C MET A 52 18.87 8.98 4.88
N LYS A 53 17.76 9.49 4.35
CA LYS A 53 16.39 9.17 4.76
C LYS A 53 15.66 8.38 3.67
N ALA A 54 14.73 7.52 4.07
CA ALA A 54 13.83 6.82 3.15
C ALA A 54 12.39 7.30 3.35
N ILE A 55 11.70 7.60 2.24
CA ILE A 55 10.27 7.94 2.19
C ILE A 55 9.57 6.88 1.34
N PHE A 56 8.43 6.41 1.82
CA PHE A 56 7.59 5.43 1.15
C PHE A 56 6.24 6.07 0.82
N ILE A 57 5.77 5.89 -0.42
CA ILE A 57 4.39 6.24 -0.76
C ILE A 57 3.43 5.24 -0.12
N ILE A 58 2.27 5.72 0.30
CA ILE A 58 1.14 4.92 0.80
C ILE A 58 -0.10 5.50 0.14
N ASP A 59 -0.96 4.65 -0.41
CA ASP A 59 -2.23 5.06 -1.00
C ASP A 59 -3.35 5.01 0.05
N ALA A 60 -4.49 5.64 -0.26
CA ALA A 60 -5.67 5.61 0.62
C ALA A 60 -6.57 4.39 0.37
N GLY A 61 -6.29 3.61 -0.69
CA GLY A 61 -7.12 2.51 -1.16
C GLY A 61 -6.61 1.16 -0.66
N VAL A 62 -7.26 0.59 0.34
CA VAL A 62 -6.89 -0.71 0.92
C VAL A 62 -7.65 -1.84 0.22
N GLN A 63 -6.95 -2.80 -0.38
CA GLN A 63 -7.58 -3.92 -1.09
C GLN A 63 -8.51 -4.75 -0.16
N ALA A 64 -9.74 -4.99 -0.60
CA ALA A 64 -10.85 -5.46 0.23
C ALA A 64 -10.76 -6.92 0.71
N ASP A 65 -9.77 -7.68 0.23
CA ASP A 65 -9.44 -9.04 0.67
C ASP A 65 -8.02 -9.15 1.26
N SER A 66 -7.38 -8.01 1.56
CA SER A 66 -6.05 -7.98 2.16
C SER A 66 -6.10 -8.11 3.69
N ASP A 67 -5.02 -8.63 4.28
CA ASP A 67 -4.84 -8.67 5.73
C ASP A 67 -4.91 -7.26 6.37
N SER A 68 -4.48 -6.23 5.63
CA SER A 68 -4.56 -4.83 6.09
C SER A 68 -6.01 -4.37 6.24
N PHE A 69 -6.88 -4.75 5.30
CA PHE A 69 -8.31 -4.46 5.38
C PHE A 69 -8.95 -5.18 6.57
N GLU A 70 -8.69 -6.48 6.74
CA GLU A 70 -9.21 -7.25 7.88
C GLU A 70 -8.78 -6.65 9.23
N ARG A 71 -7.48 -6.33 9.39
CA ARG A 71 -6.99 -5.66 10.60
C ARG A 71 -7.63 -4.30 10.81
N GLY A 72 -7.86 -3.53 9.74
CA GLY A 72 -8.56 -2.25 9.80
C GLY A 72 -9.97 -2.40 10.34
N LEU A 73 -10.75 -3.34 9.80
CA LEU A 73 -12.10 -3.66 10.29
C LEU A 73 -12.08 -4.04 11.78
N ASN A 74 -11.16 -4.93 12.18
CA ASN A 74 -11.04 -5.37 13.57
C ASN A 74 -10.62 -4.25 14.53
N ALA A 75 -9.89 -3.25 14.04
CA ALA A 75 -9.49 -2.07 14.80
C ALA A 75 -10.54 -0.96 14.82
N GLY A 76 -11.68 -1.12 14.14
CA GLY A 76 -12.72 -0.11 14.02
C GLY A 76 -12.36 1.05 13.07
N ALA A 77 -11.45 0.81 12.12
CA ALA A 77 -11.15 1.78 11.07
C ALA A 77 -12.41 2.14 10.30
N GLN A 78 -12.54 3.43 9.97
CA GLN A 78 -13.65 3.93 9.17
C GLN A 78 -13.26 3.81 7.69
N PHE A 79 -14.25 3.48 6.87
CA PHE A 79 -14.14 3.48 5.43
C PHE A 79 -15.31 4.27 4.87
N ILE A 80 -15.18 4.78 3.64
CA ILE A 80 -16.27 5.46 2.96
C ILE A 80 -17.40 4.45 2.71
N GLU A 81 -18.61 4.80 3.13
CA GLU A 81 -19.78 3.93 3.01
C GLU A 81 -20.88 4.57 2.16
N TRP A 82 -21.69 3.72 1.51
CA TRP A 82 -23.01 4.09 1.02
C TRP A 82 -23.90 4.56 2.17
N GLU A 83 -24.81 5.49 1.86
CA GLU A 83 -25.78 5.97 2.84
C GLU A 83 -26.71 4.83 3.28
N ARG A 84 -27.19 4.03 2.32
CA ARG A 84 -28.17 2.95 2.54
C ARG A 84 -27.74 1.63 1.89
N TYR A 85 -28.21 0.52 2.45
CA TYR A 85 -27.91 -0.83 1.95
C TYR A 85 -28.46 -1.09 0.53
N ASP A 86 -29.59 -0.50 0.15
CA ASP A 86 -30.16 -0.65 -1.21
C ASP A 86 -29.30 -0.01 -2.31
N GLN A 87 -28.31 0.80 -1.94
CA GLN A 87 -27.36 1.41 -2.88
C GLN A 87 -26.12 0.55 -3.13
N VAL A 88 -25.91 -0.50 -2.33
CA VAL A 88 -24.72 -1.34 -2.40
C VAL A 88 -24.74 -2.17 -3.70
N PRO A 89 -23.72 -2.05 -4.57
CA PRO A 89 -23.62 -2.87 -5.77
C PRO A 89 -23.24 -4.32 -5.43
N HIS A 90 -24.22 -5.15 -5.08
CA HIS A 90 -23.99 -6.53 -4.62
C HIS A 90 -23.29 -7.43 -5.64
N TYR A 91 -23.36 -7.15 -6.94
CA TYR A 91 -22.61 -7.88 -7.96
C TYR A 91 -21.08 -7.74 -7.83
N ILE A 92 -20.60 -6.69 -7.16
CA ILE A 92 -19.19 -6.53 -6.76
C ILE A 92 -19.01 -6.89 -5.28
N GLN A 93 -19.87 -6.37 -4.41
CA GLN A 93 -19.71 -6.51 -2.95
C GLN A 93 -19.64 -7.98 -2.52
N ASP A 94 -20.48 -8.84 -3.12
CA ASP A 94 -20.60 -10.23 -2.72
C ASP A 94 -19.38 -11.08 -3.11
N LEU A 95 -18.48 -10.54 -3.96
CA LEU A 95 -17.20 -11.17 -4.30
C LEU A 95 -16.20 -11.12 -3.13
N TYR A 96 -16.41 -10.23 -2.16
CA TYR A 96 -15.49 -9.96 -1.06
C TYR A 96 -16.11 -10.34 0.29
N PRO A 97 -15.75 -11.49 0.89
CA PRO A 97 -16.36 -11.95 2.14
C PRO A 97 -16.29 -10.95 3.29
N LEU A 98 -15.20 -10.20 3.39
CA LEU A 98 -14.99 -9.18 4.43
C LEU A 98 -15.87 -7.93 4.25
N ALA A 99 -16.31 -7.64 3.03
CA ALA A 99 -17.12 -6.47 2.69
C ALA A 99 -18.59 -6.82 2.39
N LYS A 100 -18.90 -8.10 2.20
CA LYS A 100 -20.20 -8.60 1.71
C LYS A 100 -21.42 -8.03 2.44
N ASN A 101 -21.36 -7.94 3.76
CA ASN A 101 -22.48 -7.49 4.61
C ASN A 101 -22.29 -6.06 5.12
N THR A 102 -21.45 -5.26 4.46
CA THR A 102 -21.17 -3.87 4.85
C THR A 102 -21.72 -2.89 3.81
N LYS A 103 -21.71 -1.60 4.15
CA LYS A 103 -21.99 -0.51 3.19
C LYS A 103 -20.70 0.07 2.58
N ILE A 104 -19.54 -0.53 2.84
CA ILE A 104 -18.25 0.01 2.41
C ILE A 104 -18.21 0.09 0.89
N MET A 105 -17.88 1.28 0.37
CA MET A 105 -17.75 1.52 -1.05
C MET A 105 -16.48 0.85 -1.58
N LEU A 106 -16.64 0.03 -2.63
CA LEU A 106 -15.55 -0.63 -3.33
C LEU A 106 -15.27 0.04 -4.67
N ALA A 107 -13.99 0.27 -4.97
CA ALA A 107 -13.51 0.92 -6.19
C ALA A 107 -12.29 0.19 -6.77
N VAL A 108 -11.75 0.65 -7.89
CA VAL A 108 -10.55 0.08 -8.54
C VAL A 108 -9.47 1.15 -8.63
N VAL A 109 -8.25 0.82 -8.19
CA VAL A 109 -7.07 1.69 -8.27
C VAL A 109 -5.85 0.83 -8.64
N TRP A 110 -4.73 0.90 -7.92
CA TRP A 110 -3.49 0.17 -8.23
C TRP A 110 -3.53 -1.31 -7.88
N PRO A 111 -4.10 -1.74 -6.74
CA PRO A 111 -4.15 -3.16 -6.41
C PRO A 111 -4.96 -3.95 -7.43
N ASP A 112 -4.64 -5.24 -7.56
CA ASP A 112 -5.31 -6.10 -8.56
C ASP A 112 -6.77 -6.41 -8.21
N GLY A 113 -7.18 -6.21 -6.96
CA GLY A 113 -8.56 -6.33 -6.50
C GLY A 113 -9.21 -4.98 -6.20
N HIS A 114 -10.52 -4.99 -5.92
CA HIS A 114 -11.22 -3.80 -5.47
C HIS A 114 -10.69 -3.31 -4.11
N VAL A 115 -10.71 -1.99 -3.91
CA VAL A 115 -10.23 -1.32 -2.71
C VAL A 115 -11.35 -0.61 -1.99
N ALA A 116 -11.23 -0.52 -0.66
CA ALA A 116 -11.99 0.37 0.20
C ALA A 116 -11.13 1.60 0.53
N PHE A 117 -11.74 2.79 0.49
CA PHE A 117 -11.07 4.03 0.88
C PHE A 117 -11.28 4.30 2.37
N SER A 118 -10.18 4.50 3.11
CA SER A 118 -10.14 4.81 4.54
C SER A 118 -9.84 6.28 4.82
#